data_AF-A0A2R5EM61-F1
#
_entry.id   AF-A0A2R5EM61-F1
#
_cell.length_a   1.000
_cell.length_b   1.000
_cell.length_c   1.000
_cell.angle_alpha   90.00
_cell.angle_beta   90.00
_cell.angle_gamma   90.00
#
_symmetry.space_group_name_H-M   'P 1'
#
loop_
_entity.id
_entity.type
_entity.pdbx_description
1 polymer ?
#
loop_
_entity_poly.entity_id
_entity_poly.type
_entity_poly.pdbx_seq_one_letter_code
_entity_poly.pdbx_strand_id
1 'polypeptide(L)'
;MSTLQPIVHVLQHSSDEAVVEQFFENESLIWIDWREYEEDVIKYFNDQLPESHQIKYEMIEIDKPRGVDIVLSSGDRQLTIPFADDRTDRDSTIRAMQEMIAPRYQIRWFMESLGNDTLAFLLLSTEQWSELERQFGKDKLEFHFQPVTSESVMFYLDMDDVFDLIKIREQARTSE
;
A
#
# COMPACT_ATOMS: atom_id res chain seq x y z
N MET A 1 -21.03 10.17 4.87
CA MET A 1 -20.41 9.37 5.94
C MET A 1 -18.93 9.69 5.95
N SER A 2 -18.26 9.74 7.10
CA SER A 2 -16.81 9.92 7.13
C SER A 2 -16.15 8.75 6.40
N THR A 3 -15.22 9.02 5.48
CA THR A 3 -14.44 7.99 4.77
C THR A 3 -13.66 7.07 5.73
N LEU A 4 -13.49 7.50 6.99
CA LEU A 4 -12.80 6.72 8.01
C LEU A 4 -13.69 5.74 8.77
N GLN A 5 -15.02 5.82 8.68
CA GLN A 5 -15.90 5.02 9.55
C GLN A 5 -15.71 3.50 9.39
N PRO A 6 -15.51 2.94 8.17
CA PRO A 6 -15.18 1.53 8.01
C PRO A 6 -13.83 1.15 8.64
N ILE A 7 -12.83 2.02 8.53
CA ILE A 7 -11.49 1.81 9.11
C ILE A 7 -11.54 1.88 10.65
N VAL A 8 -12.30 2.83 11.20
CA VAL A 8 -12.57 2.92 12.64
C VAL A 8 -13.28 1.67 13.13
N HIS A 9 -14.25 1.15 12.37
CA HIS A 9 -14.97 -0.06 12.75
C HIS A 9 -14.05 -1.27 12.85
N VAL A 10 -13.19 -1.51 11.85
CA VAL A 10 -12.25 -2.64 11.87
C VAL A 10 -11.22 -2.47 12.99
N LEU A 11 -10.70 -1.26 13.24
CA LEU A 11 -9.78 -1.02 14.35
C LEU A 11 -10.42 -1.19 15.74
N GLN A 12 -11.72 -0.91 15.89
CA GLN A 12 -12.44 -1.14 17.15
C GLN A 12 -12.72 -2.61 17.43
N HIS A 13 -12.91 -3.42 16.38
CA HIS A 13 -13.39 -4.80 16.46
C HIS A 13 -12.45 -5.76 15.72
N SER A 14 -11.14 -5.47 15.75
CA SER A 14 -10.15 -6.20 14.96
C SER A 14 -9.96 -7.67 15.37
N SER A 15 -10.47 -8.06 16.53
CA SER A 15 -10.52 -9.45 17.01
C SER A 15 -11.72 -10.23 16.48
N ASP A 16 -12.70 -9.57 15.85
CA ASP A 16 -13.87 -10.20 15.24
C ASP A 16 -13.57 -10.51 13.77
N GLU A 17 -13.39 -11.79 13.46
CA GLU A 17 -13.09 -12.26 12.11
C GLU A 17 -14.15 -11.84 11.09
N ALA A 18 -15.43 -11.78 11.48
CA ALA A 18 -16.50 -11.38 10.57
C ALA A 18 -16.41 -9.89 10.20
N VAL A 19 -15.95 -9.04 11.12
CA VAL A 19 -15.71 -7.61 10.85
C VAL A 19 -14.54 -7.44 9.88
N VAL A 20 -13.47 -8.22 10.07
CA VAL A 20 -12.31 -8.21 9.17
C VAL A 20 -12.68 -8.75 7.79
N GLU A 21 -13.42 -9.86 7.72
CA GLU A 21 -13.94 -10.43 6.47
C GLU A 21 -14.77 -9.42 5.68
N GLN A 22 -15.71 -8.75 6.35
CA GLN A 22 -16.53 -7.72 5.71
C GLN A 22 -15.69 -6.54 5.22
N PHE A 23 -14.60 -6.20 5.91
CA PHE A 23 -13.75 -5.08 5.51
C PHE A 23 -12.98 -5.34 4.21
N PHE A 24 -12.73 -6.60 3.82
CA PHE A 24 -12.13 -6.91 2.52
C PHE A 24 -12.98 -6.45 1.32
N GLU A 25 -14.30 -6.31 1.51
CA GLU A 25 -15.22 -5.80 0.48
C GLU A 25 -15.29 -4.26 0.45
N ASN A 26 -14.51 -3.57 1.28
CA ASN A 26 -14.57 -2.12 1.38
C ASN A 26 -14.02 -1.43 0.12
N GLU A 27 -14.81 -0.51 -0.44
CA GLU A 27 -14.46 0.24 -1.66
C GLU A 27 -13.22 1.12 -1.55
N SER A 28 -12.77 1.45 -0.33
CA SER A 28 -11.55 2.23 -0.13
C SER A 28 -10.28 1.38 -0.26
N LEU A 29 -10.40 0.04 -0.19
CA LEU A 29 -9.26 -0.85 -0.38
C LEU A 29 -8.84 -0.86 -1.85
N ILE A 30 -7.55 -0.64 -2.05
CA ILE A 30 -6.89 -0.74 -3.34
C ILE A 30 -6.26 -2.12 -3.43
N TRP A 31 -6.88 -2.98 -4.23
CA TRP A 31 -6.40 -4.34 -4.45
C TRP A 31 -5.40 -4.38 -5.61
N ILE A 32 -4.25 -5.00 -5.39
CA ILE A 32 -3.20 -5.16 -6.39
C ILE A 32 -2.84 -6.64 -6.47
N ASP A 33 -3.03 -7.26 -7.63
CA ASP A 33 -2.55 -8.63 -7.90
C ASP A 33 -1.06 -8.62 -8.22
N TRP A 34 -0.36 -9.72 -7.90
CA TRP A 34 1.06 -9.84 -8.23
C TRP A 34 1.34 -9.81 -9.73
N ARG A 35 0.33 -10.07 -10.58
CA ARG A 35 0.40 -10.02 -12.04
C ARG A 35 -0.01 -8.67 -12.65
N GLU A 36 -0.38 -7.68 -11.84
CA GLU A 36 -0.71 -6.34 -12.33
C GLU A 36 0.47 -5.72 -13.08
N TYR A 37 0.17 -4.87 -14.05
CA TYR A 37 1.18 -4.02 -14.68
C TYR A 37 1.42 -2.76 -13.85
N GLU A 38 2.61 -2.19 -13.99
CA GLU A 38 2.99 -1.02 -13.19
C GLU A 38 2.10 0.21 -13.48
N GLU A 39 1.63 0.40 -14.72
CA GLU A 39 0.68 1.45 -15.07
C GLU A 39 -0.69 1.30 -14.41
N ASP A 40 -1.16 0.06 -14.21
CA ASP A 40 -2.43 -0.23 -13.55
C ASP A 40 -2.31 0.06 -12.05
N VAL A 41 -1.20 -0.32 -11.43
CA VAL A 41 -0.88 0.05 -10.04
C VAL A 41 -0.88 1.57 -9.85
N ILE A 42 -0.21 2.31 -10.74
CA ILE A 42 -0.20 3.78 -10.70
C ILE A 42 -1.62 4.33 -10.84
N LYS A 43 -2.41 3.77 -11.77
CA LYS A 43 -3.80 4.16 -11.99
C LYS A 43 -4.65 3.94 -10.75
N TYR A 44 -4.54 2.79 -10.09
CA TYR A 44 -5.37 2.47 -8.92
C TYR A 44 -5.16 3.44 -7.77
N PHE A 45 -3.92 3.86 -7.50
CA PHE A 45 -3.67 4.91 -6.51
C PHE A 45 -4.15 6.30 -6.96
N ASN A 46 -3.98 6.64 -8.24
CA ASN A 46 -4.47 7.90 -8.78
C ASN A 46 -5.98 8.04 -8.71
N ASP A 47 -6.73 6.95 -8.90
CA ASP A 47 -8.19 6.95 -8.80
C ASP A 47 -8.66 7.30 -7.36
N GLN A 48 -7.80 7.13 -6.35
CA GLN A 48 -8.07 7.52 -4.96
C GLN A 48 -7.64 8.95 -4.62
N LEU A 49 -6.96 9.63 -5.54
CA LEU A 49 -6.50 11.00 -5.37
C LEU A 49 -7.43 11.99 -6.07
N PRO A 50 -7.59 13.21 -5.52
CA PRO A 50 -8.18 14.31 -6.30
C PRO A 50 -7.41 14.52 -7.61
N GLU A 51 -8.11 14.83 -8.69
CA GLU A 51 -7.51 15.03 -10.04
C GLU A 51 -6.30 15.97 -10.01
N SER A 52 -6.35 17.04 -9.21
CA SER A 52 -5.25 18.01 -9.06
C SER A 52 -3.97 17.46 -8.40
N HIS A 53 -4.03 16.27 -7.79
CA HIS A 53 -2.89 15.62 -7.13
C HIS A 53 -2.49 14.30 -7.82
N GLN A 54 -3.17 13.91 -8.88
CA GLN A 54 -2.81 12.69 -9.61
C GLN A 54 -1.40 12.80 -10.19
N ILE A 55 -0.69 11.67 -10.13
CA ILE A 55 0.67 11.52 -10.63
C ILE A 55 0.59 11.08 -12.08
N LYS A 56 1.18 11.85 -12.98
CA LYS A 56 1.31 11.45 -14.39
C LYS A 56 2.48 10.49 -14.54
N TYR A 57 2.46 9.65 -15.56
CA TYR A 57 3.59 8.79 -15.88
C TYR A 57 3.90 8.81 -17.39
N GLU A 58 5.16 8.51 -17.71
CA GLU A 58 5.64 8.27 -19.07
C GLU A 58 6.47 6.98 -19.07
N MET A 59 6.31 6.17 -20.12
CA MET A 59 7.09 4.96 -20.35
C MET A 59 8.17 5.24 -21.39
N ILE A 60 9.42 5.00 -21.04
CA ILE A 60 10.58 5.26 -21.88
C ILE A 60 11.25 3.93 -22.21
N GLU A 61 11.29 3.55 -23.49
CA GLU A 61 12.04 2.37 -23.93
C GLU A 61 13.54 2.55 -23.69
N ILE A 62 14.19 1.52 -23.18
CA ILE A 62 15.62 1.53 -22.84
C ILE A 62 16.31 0.24 -23.27
N ASP A 63 17.64 0.32 -23.44
CA ASP A 63 18.49 -0.83 -23.78
C ASP A 63 18.96 -1.62 -22.54
N LYS A 64 18.00 -2.00 -21.70
CA LYS A 64 18.22 -2.92 -20.56
C LYS A 64 17.23 -4.08 -20.66
N PRO A 65 17.51 -5.24 -20.06
CA PRO A 65 16.60 -6.38 -20.17
C PRO A 65 15.18 -6.11 -19.68
N ARG A 66 14.97 -5.20 -18.72
CA ARG A 66 13.62 -4.75 -18.32
C ARG A 66 12.83 -4.02 -19.41
N GLY A 67 13.49 -3.55 -20.48
CA GLY A 67 12.89 -2.93 -21.66
C GLY A 67 12.37 -1.50 -21.49
N VAL A 68 11.93 -1.12 -20.29
CA VAL A 68 11.29 0.19 -20.05
C VAL A 68 11.71 0.80 -18.72
N ASP A 69 11.81 2.13 -18.70
CA ASP A 69 11.77 2.94 -17.48
C ASP A 69 10.42 3.68 -17.40
N ILE A 70 9.86 3.78 -16.19
CA ILE A 70 8.63 4.55 -15.95
C ILE A 70 9.01 5.80 -15.17
N VAL A 71 8.65 6.97 -15.70
CA VAL A 71 8.92 8.27 -15.08
C VAL A 71 7.63 8.87 -14.57
N LEU A 72 7.53 9.03 -13.26
CA LEU A 72 6.42 9.68 -12.56
C LEU A 72 6.63 11.19 -12.53
N SER A 73 5.56 11.97 -12.64
CA SER A 73 5.61 13.43 -12.55
C SER A 73 4.39 14.06 -11.89
N SER A 74 4.63 15.12 -11.11
CA SER A 74 3.59 15.95 -10.50
C SER A 74 4.12 17.36 -10.28
N GLY A 75 3.52 18.35 -10.97
CA GLY A 75 4.09 19.70 -11.05
C GLY A 75 5.51 19.66 -11.62
N ASP A 76 6.46 20.27 -10.91
CA ASP A 76 7.89 20.29 -11.29
C ASP A 76 8.65 19.06 -10.77
N ARG A 77 8.03 18.18 -9.98
CA ARG A 77 8.67 16.97 -9.45
C ARG A 77 8.61 15.85 -10.49
N GLN A 78 9.74 15.18 -10.67
CA GLN A 78 9.86 13.95 -11.46
C GLN A 78 10.61 12.88 -10.67
N LEU A 79 10.25 11.62 -10.90
CA LEU A 79 10.90 10.45 -10.31
C LEU A 79 10.85 9.29 -11.30
N THR A 80 12.02 8.78 -11.72
CA THR A 80 12.09 7.49 -12.43
C THR A 80 11.98 6.38 -11.40
N ILE A 81 11.07 5.43 -11.62
CA ILE A 81 10.90 4.29 -10.71
C ILE A 81 12.21 3.48 -10.70
N PRO A 82 12.83 3.23 -9.52
CA PRO A 82 14.14 2.61 -9.42
C PRO A 82 14.07 1.08 -9.57
N PHE A 83 13.68 0.61 -10.75
CA PHE A 83 13.65 -0.82 -11.08
C PHE A 83 15.04 -1.45 -11.12
N ALA A 84 15.09 -2.77 -10.91
CA ALA A 84 16.26 -3.58 -11.22
C ALA A 84 16.58 -3.55 -12.73
N ASP A 85 17.77 -3.99 -13.13
CA ASP A 85 18.17 -3.99 -14.54
C ASP A 85 17.37 -4.98 -15.40
N ASP A 86 16.87 -6.06 -14.79
CA ASP A 86 16.28 -7.20 -15.47
C ASP A 86 14.76 -7.23 -15.52
N ARG A 87 14.07 -6.46 -14.67
CA ARG A 87 12.60 -6.45 -14.59
C ARG A 87 12.04 -5.16 -13.99
N THR A 88 10.80 -4.87 -14.35
CA THR A 88 9.92 -3.98 -13.57
C THR A 88 9.26 -4.77 -12.44
N ASP A 89 8.76 -4.06 -11.42
CA ASP A 89 8.14 -4.71 -10.28
C ASP A 89 7.15 -3.82 -9.49
N ARG A 90 6.20 -4.48 -8.82
CA ARG A 90 5.12 -3.83 -8.07
C ARG A 90 5.63 -3.09 -6.84
N ASP A 91 6.58 -3.67 -6.11
CA ASP A 91 7.10 -3.07 -4.88
C ASP A 91 7.77 -1.73 -5.16
N SER A 92 8.65 -1.67 -6.17
CA SER A 92 9.31 -0.44 -6.62
C SER A 92 8.29 0.61 -7.07
N THR A 93 7.23 0.18 -7.76
CA THR A 93 6.16 1.08 -8.21
C THR A 93 5.35 1.66 -7.06
N ILE A 94 4.94 0.83 -6.09
CA ILE A 94 4.21 1.26 -4.90
C ILE A 94 5.07 2.20 -4.04
N ARG A 95 6.36 1.89 -3.86
CA ARG A 95 7.31 2.76 -3.13
C ARG A 95 7.50 4.10 -3.84
N ALA A 96 7.66 4.11 -5.16
CA ALA A 96 7.79 5.34 -5.93
C ALA A 96 6.51 6.20 -5.88
N MET A 97 5.33 5.57 -5.95
CA MET A 97 4.04 6.25 -5.74
C MET A 97 3.94 6.86 -4.36
N GLN A 98 4.29 6.11 -3.30
CA GLN A 98 4.36 6.64 -1.93
C GLN A 98 5.29 7.85 -1.85
N GLU A 99 6.47 7.79 -2.48
CA GLU A 99 7.43 8.90 -2.45
C GLU A 99 6.86 10.17 -3.11
N MET A 100 6.16 10.01 -4.24
CA MET A 100 5.57 11.11 -5.00
C MET A 100 4.45 11.82 -4.25
N ILE A 101 3.62 11.08 -3.52
CA ILE A 101 2.44 11.63 -2.82
C ILE A 101 2.75 12.11 -1.39
N ALA A 102 3.91 11.73 -0.84
CA ALA A 102 4.39 12.22 0.44
C ALA A 102 4.77 13.72 0.37
N PRO A 103 4.63 14.48 1.48
CA PRO A 103 4.13 14.06 2.80
C PRO A 103 2.62 14.22 2.94
N ARG A 104 1.88 14.52 1.86
CA ARG A 104 0.45 14.85 1.94
C ARG A 104 -0.42 13.61 2.13
N TYR A 105 -0.01 12.51 1.53
CA TYR A 105 -0.69 11.22 1.58
C TYR A 105 0.28 10.12 1.99
N GLN A 106 -0.29 9.03 2.51
CA GLN A 106 0.45 7.83 2.84
C GLN A 106 -0.36 6.60 2.44
N ILE A 107 0.32 5.70 1.75
CA ILE A 107 -0.09 4.34 1.41
C ILE A 107 0.27 3.45 2.60
N ARG A 108 -0.69 2.66 3.07
CA ARG A 108 -0.46 1.62 4.07
C ARG A 108 -0.99 0.29 3.57
N TRP A 109 -0.20 -0.76 3.77
CA TRP A 109 -0.56 -2.14 3.49
C TRP A 109 -1.54 -2.63 4.55
N PHE A 110 -2.71 -3.11 4.14
CA PHE A 110 -3.63 -3.81 5.01
C PHE A 110 -3.10 -5.22 5.28
N MET A 111 -2.51 -5.40 6.45
CA MET A 111 -1.71 -6.57 6.80
C MET A 111 -2.49 -7.88 6.91
N GLU A 112 -3.82 -7.82 6.92
CA GLU A 112 -4.68 -9.02 6.81
C GLU A 112 -4.62 -9.66 5.42
N SER A 113 -4.13 -8.94 4.40
CA SER A 113 -3.85 -9.50 3.08
C SER A 113 -2.47 -10.16 2.94
N LEU A 114 -1.64 -10.14 4.00
CA LEU A 114 -0.30 -10.73 4.00
C LEU A 114 -0.32 -12.20 3.53
N GLY A 115 0.54 -12.53 2.58
CA GLY A 115 0.70 -13.87 2.03
C GLY A 115 -0.30 -14.25 0.93
N ASN A 116 -1.17 -13.32 0.52
CA ASN A 116 -2.05 -13.52 -0.63
C ASN A 116 -1.36 -13.10 -1.95
N ASP A 117 -1.75 -13.73 -3.06
CA ASP A 117 -1.39 -13.34 -4.43
C ASP A 117 -1.89 -11.91 -4.77
N THR A 118 -2.97 -11.47 -4.12
CA THR A 118 -3.52 -10.12 -4.24
C THR A 118 -3.45 -9.41 -2.89
N LEU A 119 -2.70 -8.30 -2.81
CA LEU A 119 -2.51 -7.51 -1.60
C LEU A 119 -3.44 -6.29 -1.58
N ALA A 120 -3.92 -5.92 -0.39
CA ALA A 120 -4.83 -4.79 -0.19
C ALA A 120 -4.12 -3.59 0.45
N PHE A 121 -4.34 -2.40 -0.08
CA PHE A 121 -3.74 -1.16 0.41
C PHE A 121 -4.81 -0.11 0.72
N LEU A 122 -4.46 0.86 1.57
CA LEU A 122 -5.22 2.09 1.78
C LEU A 122 -4.35 3.29 1.49
N LEU A 123 -4.90 4.27 0.79
CA LEU A 123 -4.32 5.58 0.62
C LEU A 123 -5.19 6.60 1.34
N LEU A 124 -4.64 7.24 2.38
CA LEU A 124 -5.30 8.34 3.08
C LEU A 124 -4.36 9.54 3.18
N SER A 125 -4.94 10.72 3.46
CA SER A 125 -4.14 11.88 3.82
C SER A 125 -3.40 11.66 5.15
N THR A 126 -2.27 12.34 5.31
CA THR A 126 -1.49 12.30 6.56
C THR A 126 -2.30 12.79 7.77
N GLU A 127 -3.24 13.71 7.57
CA GLU A 127 -4.16 14.17 8.61
C GLU A 127 -5.12 13.06 9.06
N GLN A 128 -5.69 12.31 8.11
CA GLN A 128 -6.54 11.16 8.41
C GLN A 128 -5.78 10.06 9.16
N TRP A 129 -4.56 9.74 8.74
CA TRP A 129 -3.72 8.79 9.49
C TRP A 129 -3.39 9.28 10.89
N SER A 130 -3.08 10.57 11.04
CA SER A 130 -2.81 11.17 12.34
C SER A 130 -4.02 11.14 13.26
N GLU A 131 -5.23 11.27 12.72
CA GLU A 131 -6.47 11.13 13.48
C GLU A 131 -6.68 9.69 13.97
N LEU A 132 -6.49 8.70 13.10
CA LEU A 132 -6.56 7.29 13.48
C LEU A 132 -5.51 6.94 14.55
N GLU A 133 -4.28 7.46 14.40
CA GLU A 133 -3.19 7.22 15.36
C GLU A 133 -3.49 7.84 16.72
N ARG A 134 -4.07 9.05 16.78
CA ARG A 134 -4.54 9.66 18.04
C ARG A 134 -5.63 8.84 18.72
N GLN A 135 -6.51 8.19 17.95
CA GLN A 135 -7.62 7.42 18.50
C GLN A 135 -7.22 6.02 18.98
N PHE A 136 -6.36 5.33 18.23
CA PHE A 136 -6.05 3.90 18.44
C PHE A 136 -4.63 3.61 18.91
N GLY A 137 -3.75 4.62 18.87
CA GLY A 137 -2.33 4.45 19.11
C GLY A 137 -1.59 3.92 17.88
N LYS A 138 -0.28 4.21 17.83
CA LYS A 138 0.60 3.84 16.73
C LYS A 138 0.69 2.33 16.53
N ASP A 139 0.94 1.58 17.60
CA ASP A 139 1.21 0.15 17.51
C ASP A 139 0.02 -0.63 16.93
N LYS A 140 -1.20 -0.36 17.40
CA LYS A 140 -2.41 -0.98 16.87
C LYS A 140 -2.67 -0.60 15.42
N LEU A 141 -2.45 0.68 15.08
CA LEU A 141 -2.65 1.15 13.72
C LEU A 141 -1.65 0.52 12.74
N GLU A 142 -0.36 0.47 13.08
CA GLU A 142 0.68 -0.14 12.26
C GLU A 142 0.57 -1.67 12.20
N PHE A 143 0.01 -2.31 13.24
CA PHE A 143 -0.28 -3.74 13.22
C PHE A 143 -1.30 -4.11 12.14
N HIS A 144 -2.34 -3.31 11.91
CA HIS A 144 -3.34 -3.59 10.86
C HIS A 144 -3.02 -2.92 9.53
N PHE A 145 -2.44 -1.72 9.57
CA PHE A 145 -2.13 -0.89 8.42
C PHE A 145 -0.67 -0.45 8.47
N GLN A 146 0.22 -1.26 7.89
CA GLN A 146 1.65 -1.01 7.93
C GLN A 146 2.04 0.07 6.90
N PRO A 147 2.77 1.13 7.28
CA PRO A 147 3.24 2.14 6.34
C PRO A 147 4.14 1.57 5.24
N VAL A 148 3.90 1.97 3.99
CA VAL A 148 4.87 1.74 2.90
C VAL A 148 6.05 2.69 3.08
N THR A 149 7.26 2.14 3.06
CA THR A 149 8.53 2.86 3.18
C THR A 149 9.46 2.47 2.03
N SER A 150 10.61 3.14 1.91
CA SER A 150 11.64 2.77 0.91
C SER A 150 12.13 1.32 1.05
N GLU A 151 12.01 0.74 2.25
CA GLU A 151 12.49 -0.61 2.57
C GLU A 151 11.37 -1.66 2.58
N SER A 152 10.13 -1.27 2.28
CA SER A 152 9.00 -2.20 2.28
C SER A 152 9.17 -3.24 1.18
N VAL A 153 9.16 -4.53 1.56
CA VAL A 153 9.05 -5.69 0.67
C VAL A 153 7.66 -6.27 0.86
N MET A 154 6.90 -6.42 -0.23
CA MET A 154 5.48 -6.80 -0.18
C MET A 154 5.22 -8.02 -1.05
N PHE A 155 5.36 -7.91 -2.38
CA PHE A 155 5.12 -9.03 -3.31
C PHE A 155 6.31 -9.99 -3.44
N TYR A 156 7.50 -9.57 -3.02
CA TYR A 156 8.74 -10.36 -3.13
C TYR A 156 9.21 -10.95 -1.81
N LEU A 157 8.36 -10.97 -0.78
CA LEU A 157 8.64 -11.74 0.43
C LEU A 157 8.71 -13.23 0.06
N ASP A 158 9.73 -13.92 0.55
CA ASP A 158 9.79 -15.37 0.37
C ASP A 158 8.80 -16.07 1.31
N MET A 159 8.52 -17.35 1.03
CA MET A 159 7.53 -18.10 1.78
C MET A 159 7.88 -18.22 3.26
N ASP A 160 9.16 -18.35 3.60
CA ASP A 160 9.61 -18.52 4.98
C ASP A 160 9.40 -17.20 5.75
N ASP A 161 9.76 -16.06 5.14
CA ASP A 161 9.51 -14.73 5.68
C ASP A 161 8.00 -14.47 5.90
N VAL A 162 7.15 -14.87 4.95
CA VAL A 162 5.70 -14.74 5.08
C VAL A 162 5.18 -15.57 6.27
N PHE A 163 5.59 -16.84 6.39
CA PHE A 163 5.17 -17.69 7.50
C PHE A 163 5.66 -17.17 8.86
N ASP A 164 6.89 -16.68 8.93
CA ASP A 164 7.44 -16.10 10.15
C ASP A 164 6.67 -14.83 10.57
N LEU A 165 6.34 -13.95 9.61
CA LEU A 165 5.53 -12.77 9.87
C LEU A 165 4.11 -13.13 10.33
N ILE A 166 3.44 -14.09 9.68
CA ILE A 166 2.11 -14.56 10.09
C ILE A 166 2.15 -15.08 11.54
N LYS A 167 3.14 -15.92 11.86
CA LYS A 167 3.29 -16.48 13.21
C LYS A 167 3.55 -15.41 14.27
N ILE A 168 4.39 -14.41 13.98
CA ILE A 168 4.62 -13.27 14.87
C ILE A 168 3.31 -12.52 15.14
N ARG A 169 2.50 -12.30 14.10
CA ARG A 169 1.22 -11.60 14.21
C ARG A 169 0.19 -12.39 15.03
N GLU A 170 0.09 -13.70 14.84
CA GLU A 170 -0.78 -14.58 15.65
C GLU A 170 -0.43 -14.53 17.14
N GLN A 171 0.87 -14.50 17.47
CA GLN A 171 1.34 -14.37 18.85
C GLN A 171 1.00 -12.99 19.45
N ALA A 172 1.09 -11.93 18.66
CA ALA A 172 0.69 -10.59 19.10
C ALA A 172 -0.81 -10.53 19.42
N ARG A 173 -1.68 -11.13 18.60
CA ARG A 173 -3.13 -11.18 18.83
C ARG A 173 -3.54 -11.93 20.09
N THR A 174 -2.82 -12.99 20.45
CA THR A 174 -3.09 -13.75 21.67
C THR A 174 -2.64 -13.04 22.95
N SER A 175 -1.95 -11.90 22.80
CA SER A 175 -1.45 -11.06 23.90
C SER A 175 -2.28 -9.78 24.11
N GLU A 176 -3.24 -9.48 23.23
CA GLU A 176 -4.22 -8.38 23.35
C GLU A 176 -5.45 -8.79 24.19
#